data_AF-A0A2E0SNQ8-F1
#
_entry.id   AF-A0A2E0SNQ8-F1
#
_cell.length_a   1.000
_cell.length_b   1.000
_cell.length_c   1.000
_cell.angle_alpha   90.00
_cell.angle_beta   90.00
_cell.angle_gamma   90.00
#
_symmetry.space_group_name_H-M   'P 1'
#
loop_
_entity.id
_entity.type
_entity.pdbx_description
1 polymer ?
#
loop_
_entity_poly.entity_id
_entity_poly.type
_entity_poly.pdbx_seq_one_letter_code
_entity_poly.pdbx_strand_id
1 'polypeptide(L)'
;MPLERLKKMRGLILLTVAGMATLAGLSGYFLWLGSERYQFQSESDVVVNADPHSMLPRSLDQMLGNWHPAILISHRPTSIRVDTIAQLERATELYTLNDVAELVINSQNETQEADFDGDALLLPTHLKKLELHGYRLSSLGIQRLAVQRHLEELKLRFVDHLTAEDLQKLGEMDSLVQFHFLGPVDETMHLRVENALPQANIHTP
;
A
#
# COMPACT_ATOMS: atom_id res chain seq x y z
N MET A 1 56.45 -22.31 7.16
CA MET A 1 55.06 -22.35 7.69
C MET A 1 54.29 -23.45 6.97
N PRO A 2 53.50 -24.29 7.66
CA PRO A 2 52.82 -25.42 7.02
C PRO A 2 51.71 -24.92 6.07
N LEU A 3 51.67 -25.48 4.84
CA LEU A 3 50.76 -25.07 3.75
C LEU A 3 49.28 -25.00 4.16
N GLU A 4 48.87 -25.79 5.15
CA GLU A 4 47.49 -25.80 5.68
C GLU A 4 47.10 -24.48 6.35
N ARG A 5 48.02 -23.79 7.04
CA ARG A 5 47.75 -22.48 7.63
C ARG A 5 47.55 -21.41 6.56
N LEU A 6 48.26 -21.52 5.43
CA LEU A 6 48.15 -20.57 4.32
C LEU A 6 46.81 -20.72 3.56
N LYS A 7 46.34 -21.96 3.38
CA LYS A 7 45.00 -22.23 2.81
C LYS A 7 43.87 -21.71 3.71
N LYS A 8 43.99 -21.94 5.03
CA LYS A 8 43.01 -21.42 6.03
C LYS A 8 42.99 -19.88 6.06
N MET A 9 44.15 -19.22 6.03
CA MET A 9 44.24 -17.76 5.94
C MET A 9 43.63 -17.20 4.66
N ARG A 10 43.88 -17.83 3.50
CA ARG A 10 43.28 -17.39 2.21
C ARG A 10 41.77 -17.55 2.20
N GLY A 11 41.25 -18.66 2.76
CA GLY A 11 39.82 -18.86 2.95
C GLY A 11 39.19 -17.80 3.86
N LEU A 12 39.87 -17.46 4.96
CA LEU A 12 39.41 -16.40 5.88
C LEU A 12 39.36 -15.04 5.19
N ILE A 13 40.41 -14.66 4.46
CA ILE A 13 40.46 -13.39 3.72
C ILE A 13 39.36 -13.32 2.65
N LEU A 14 39.15 -14.40 1.88
CA LEU A 14 38.09 -14.46 0.89
C LEU A 14 36.70 -14.30 1.52
N LEU A 15 36.47 -14.90 2.69
CA LEU A 15 35.21 -14.79 3.41
C LEU A 15 35.00 -13.37 3.95
N THR A 16 36.05 -12.72 4.47
CA THR A 16 35.99 -11.32 4.91
C THR A 16 35.74 -10.36 3.75
N VAL A 17 36.41 -10.55 2.60
CA VAL A 17 36.21 -9.73 1.41
C VAL A 17 34.80 -9.90 0.86
N ALA A 18 34.28 -11.13 0.81
CA ALA A 18 32.90 -11.39 0.41
C ALA A 18 31.90 -10.72 1.37
N GLY A 19 32.13 -10.80 2.68
CA GLY A 19 31.30 -10.12 3.69
C GLY A 19 31.34 -8.60 3.60
N MET A 20 32.51 -8.01 3.32
CA MET A 20 32.63 -6.57 3.11
C MET A 20 31.92 -6.12 1.83
N ALA A 21 32.00 -6.92 0.75
CA ALA A 21 31.31 -6.63 -0.50
C ALA A 21 29.78 -6.69 -0.36
N THR A 22 29.24 -7.67 0.39
CA THR A 22 27.80 -7.75 0.65
C THR A 22 27.33 -6.58 1.52
N LEU A 23 28.08 -6.20 2.56
CA LEU A 23 27.76 -5.03 3.39
C LEU A 23 27.80 -3.72 2.58
N ALA A 24 28.79 -3.55 1.71
CA ALA A 24 28.88 -2.39 0.84
C ALA A 24 27.71 -2.34 -0.18
N GLY A 25 27.36 -3.48 -0.77
CA GLY A 25 26.22 -3.60 -1.69
C GLY A 25 24.88 -3.30 -1.02
N LEU A 26 24.66 -3.84 0.19
CA LEU A 26 23.47 -3.55 0.99
C LEU A 26 23.41 -2.06 1.37
N SER A 27 24.53 -1.48 1.79
CA SER A 27 24.61 -0.05 2.14
C SER A 27 24.28 0.84 0.93
N GLY A 28 24.82 0.52 -0.25
CA GLY A 28 24.50 1.23 -1.49
C GLY A 28 23.01 1.11 -1.86
N TYR A 29 22.43 -0.07 -1.72
CA TYR A 29 21.00 -0.30 -1.95
C TYR A 29 20.12 0.54 -1.02
N PHE A 30 20.43 0.61 0.27
CA PHE A 30 19.64 1.43 1.21
C PHE A 30 19.77 2.93 0.95
N LEU A 31 20.94 3.42 0.54
CA LEU A 31 21.12 4.82 0.15
C LEU A 31 20.32 5.15 -1.11
N TRP A 32 20.36 4.28 -2.12
CA TRP A 32 19.54 4.43 -3.33
C TRP A 32 18.04 4.42 -2.99
N LEU A 33 17.57 3.43 -2.21
CA LEU A 33 16.18 3.31 -1.80
C LEU A 33 15.70 4.52 -0.98
N GLY A 34 16.54 5.03 -0.08
CA GLY A 34 16.24 6.25 0.69
C GLY A 34 16.10 7.48 -0.21
N SER A 35 16.98 7.63 -1.21
CA SER A 35 16.88 8.69 -2.21
C SER A 35 15.60 8.59 -3.03
N GLU A 36 15.24 7.40 -3.50
CA GLU A 36 14.00 7.18 -4.28
C GLU A 36 12.75 7.49 -3.47
N ARG A 37 12.71 7.07 -2.20
CA ARG A 37 11.60 7.39 -1.29
C ARG A 37 11.47 8.88 -1.03
N TYR A 38 12.59 9.57 -0.83
CA TYR A 38 12.59 11.03 -0.65
C TYR A 38 12.07 11.73 -1.92
N GLN A 39 12.55 11.32 -3.10
CA GLN A 39 12.05 11.85 -4.36
C GLN A 39 10.55 11.61 -4.53
N PHE A 40 10.08 10.39 -4.25
CA PHE A 40 8.67 10.03 -4.32
C PHE A 40 7.80 10.85 -3.36
N GLN A 41 8.24 11.06 -2.12
CA GLN A 41 7.53 11.92 -1.16
C GLN A 41 7.60 13.41 -1.52
N SER A 42 8.57 13.81 -2.33
CA SER A 42 8.69 15.19 -2.84
C SER A 42 7.87 15.45 -4.10
N GLU A 43 7.28 14.41 -4.71
CA GLU A 43 6.29 14.59 -5.76
C GLU A 43 5.07 15.31 -5.18
N SER A 44 4.50 16.24 -5.95
CA SER A 44 3.29 16.96 -5.56
C SER A 44 2.19 15.97 -5.18
N ASP A 45 1.54 16.23 -4.05
CA ASP A 45 0.33 15.55 -3.56
C ASP A 45 0.50 14.09 -3.11
N VAL A 46 1.74 13.55 -3.15
CA VAL A 46 2.07 12.28 -2.49
C VAL A 46 2.26 12.49 -0.99
N VAL A 47 1.42 11.84 -0.18
CA VAL A 47 1.56 11.84 1.28
C VAL A 47 1.71 10.40 1.75
N VAL A 48 2.87 10.10 2.34
CA VAL A 48 3.12 8.81 3.00
C VAL A 48 3.29 9.08 4.49
N ASN A 49 2.26 8.78 5.27
CA ASN A 49 2.40 8.77 6.72
C ASN A 49 2.97 7.42 7.13
N ALA A 50 4.12 7.47 7.79
CA ALA A 50 4.75 6.28 8.34
C ALA A 50 4.76 6.33 9.86
N ASP A 51 4.54 5.17 10.48
CA ASP A 51 4.75 5.04 11.93
C ASP A 51 6.23 5.35 12.23
N PRO A 52 6.55 6.30 13.13
CA PRO A 52 7.93 6.58 13.55
C PRO A 52 8.58 5.39 14.27
N HIS A 53 7.81 4.37 14.69
CA HIS A 53 8.35 3.12 15.21
C HIS A 53 8.98 2.28 14.10
N SER A 54 10.26 2.56 13.86
CA SER A 54 11.16 1.80 12.99
C SER A 54 11.09 0.30 13.31
N MET A 55 10.66 -0.51 12.34
CA MET A 55 10.89 -1.95 12.40
C MET A 55 11.76 -2.34 11.22
N LEU A 56 12.96 -2.82 11.55
CA LEU A 56 13.75 -3.64 10.65
C LEU A 56 12.94 -4.89 10.28
N PRO A 57 13.15 -5.49 9.10
CA PRO A 57 12.70 -6.86 8.84
C PRO A 57 13.12 -7.76 10.00
N ARG A 58 12.25 -8.68 10.45
CA ARG A 58 12.44 -9.51 11.66
C ARG A 58 13.79 -10.25 11.69
N SER A 59 14.32 -10.59 10.52
CA SER A 59 15.64 -11.21 10.34
C SER A 59 16.81 -10.26 10.63
N LEU A 60 16.68 -8.97 10.29
CA LEU A 60 17.67 -7.92 10.55
C LEU A 60 17.59 -7.39 11.98
N ASP A 61 16.38 -7.31 12.54
CA ASP A 61 16.14 -6.95 13.96
C ASP A 61 16.87 -7.92 14.91
N GLN A 62 16.78 -9.23 14.61
CA GLN A 62 17.51 -10.27 15.34
C GLN A 62 19.03 -10.21 15.16
N MET A 63 19.52 -9.67 14.04
CA MET A 63 20.95 -9.57 13.74
C MET A 63 21.61 -8.29 14.29
N LEU A 64 20.87 -7.18 14.37
CA LEU A 64 21.40 -5.85 14.73
C LEU A 64 21.17 -5.47 16.21
N GLY A 65 20.28 -6.18 16.92
CA GLY A 65 19.99 -5.89 18.33
C GLY A 65 19.53 -4.44 18.53
N ASN A 66 19.96 -3.77 19.59
CA ASN A 66 19.56 -2.37 19.89
C ASN A 66 20.26 -1.32 19.02
N TRP A 67 21.14 -1.71 18.09
CA TRP A 67 21.91 -0.78 17.27
C TRP A 67 21.17 -0.45 15.97
N HIS A 68 20.50 0.70 15.96
CA HIS A 68 19.70 1.17 14.84
C HIS A 68 20.39 2.40 14.22
N PRO A 69 21.18 2.27 13.14
CA PRO A 69 21.55 3.44 12.36
C PRO A 69 20.26 4.03 11.77
N ALA A 70 20.05 5.34 11.95
CA ALA A 70 18.88 6.08 11.47
C ALA A 70 18.65 6.01 9.94
N ILE A 71 19.53 5.32 9.20
CA ILE A 71 19.48 5.12 7.76
C ILE A 71 18.74 3.82 7.40
N LEU A 72 18.55 2.89 8.36
CA LEU A 72 17.80 1.63 8.16
C LEU A 72 16.30 1.77 8.47
N ILE A 73 15.75 2.98 8.44
CA ILE A 73 14.33 3.21 8.71
C ILE A 73 13.52 2.63 7.55
N SER A 74 13.11 1.38 7.72
CA SER A 74 11.93 0.83 7.10
C SER A 74 10.76 1.61 7.67
N HIS A 75 10.40 2.69 6.97
CA HIS A 75 9.18 3.42 7.21
C HIS A 75 8.03 2.49 6.87
N ARG A 76 7.23 2.12 7.88
CA ARG A 76 5.99 1.38 7.65
C ARG A 76 4.93 2.39 7.27
N PRO A 77 4.55 2.49 5.98
CA PRO A 77 3.47 3.38 5.61
C PRO A 77 2.18 2.87 6.26
N THR A 78 1.53 3.72 7.05
CA THR A 78 0.21 3.45 7.62
C THR A 78 -0.88 4.06 6.75
N SER A 79 -0.57 5.13 6.04
CA SER A 79 -1.47 5.82 5.11
C SER A 79 -0.69 6.27 3.87
N ILE A 80 -1.25 5.98 2.69
CA ILE A 80 -0.73 6.41 1.39
C ILE A 80 -1.79 7.21 0.67
N ARG A 81 -1.43 8.43 0.26
CA ARG A 81 -2.21 9.27 -0.64
C ARG A 81 -1.39 9.53 -1.90
N VAL A 82 -2.00 9.30 -3.05
CA VAL A 82 -1.39 9.46 -4.37
C VAL A 82 -2.43 9.99 -5.35
N ASP A 83 -2.00 10.61 -6.43
CA ASP A 83 -2.92 11.19 -7.42
C ASP A 83 -3.16 10.26 -8.60
N THR A 84 -2.24 9.34 -8.88
CA THR A 84 -2.31 8.45 -10.04
C THR A 84 -2.03 6.99 -9.68
N ILE A 85 -2.53 6.07 -10.50
CA ILE A 85 -2.18 4.64 -10.41
C ILE A 85 -0.67 4.41 -10.59
N ALA A 86 -0.01 5.14 -11.48
CA ALA A 86 1.44 5.03 -11.69
C ALA A 86 2.23 5.38 -10.42
N GLN A 87 1.78 6.40 -9.67
CA GLN A 87 2.38 6.71 -8.37
C GLN A 87 2.12 5.62 -7.34
N LEU A 88 0.93 4.99 -7.37
CA LEU A 88 0.65 3.87 -6.48
C LEU A 88 1.51 2.64 -6.82
N GLU A 89 1.70 2.32 -8.10
CA GLU A 89 2.60 1.27 -8.57
C GLU A 89 4.03 1.55 -8.10
N ARG A 90 4.53 2.78 -8.29
CA ARG A 90 5.83 3.20 -7.74
C ARG A 90 5.89 3.07 -6.22
N ALA A 91 4.80 3.37 -5.49
CA ALA A 91 4.73 3.17 -4.05
C ALA A 91 4.88 1.68 -3.66
N THR A 92 4.34 0.75 -4.45
CA THR A 92 4.49 -0.71 -4.21
C THR A 92 5.92 -1.20 -4.41
N GLU A 93 6.69 -0.53 -5.27
CA GLU A 93 8.12 -0.83 -5.48
C GLU A 93 8.99 -0.29 -4.35
N LEU A 94 8.61 0.86 -3.78
CA LEU A 94 9.40 1.56 -2.77
C LEU A 94 9.04 1.16 -1.33
N TYR A 95 7.82 0.71 -1.09
CA TYR A 95 7.30 0.38 0.23
C TYR A 95 6.61 -0.99 0.25
N THR A 96 6.73 -1.69 1.38
CA THR A 96 5.87 -2.84 1.65
C THR A 96 4.50 -2.34 2.05
N LEU A 97 3.47 -2.65 1.25
CA LEU A 97 2.12 -2.16 1.47
C LEU A 97 1.32 -2.94 2.53
N ASN A 98 1.87 -4.04 3.06
CA ASN A 98 1.13 -4.94 3.96
C ASN A 98 0.51 -4.22 5.17
N ASP A 99 1.20 -3.21 5.71
CA ASP A 99 0.79 -2.47 6.92
C ASP A 99 -0.01 -1.19 6.62
N VAL A 100 -0.31 -0.91 5.35
CA VAL A 100 -1.09 0.27 4.96
C VAL A 100 -2.55 0.05 5.34
N ALA A 101 -3.01 0.87 6.29
CA ALA A 101 -4.39 0.86 6.77
C ALA A 101 -5.27 1.80 5.93
N GLU A 102 -4.72 2.86 5.35
CA GLU A 102 -5.47 3.83 4.57
C GLU A 102 -4.85 4.05 3.20
N LEU A 103 -5.68 3.94 2.15
CA LEU A 103 -5.28 4.23 0.77
C LEU A 103 -6.23 5.25 0.16
N VAL A 104 -5.67 6.37 -0.28
CA VAL A 104 -6.41 7.44 -0.96
C VAL A 104 -5.81 7.66 -2.34
N ILE A 105 -6.65 7.56 -3.37
CA ILE A 105 -6.26 7.82 -4.75
C ILE A 105 -7.08 9.00 -5.26
N ASN A 106 -6.40 10.15 -5.41
CA ASN A 106 -7.01 11.43 -5.73
C ASN A 106 -6.62 11.91 -7.14
N SER A 107 -7.29 11.40 -8.17
CA SER A 107 -7.03 11.90 -9.53
C SER A 107 -7.40 13.37 -9.63
N GLN A 108 -6.42 14.21 -10.00
CA GLN A 108 -6.65 15.64 -10.27
C GLN A 108 -7.62 15.88 -11.43
N ASN A 109 -7.86 14.86 -12.26
CA ASN A 109 -8.82 14.91 -13.35
C ASN A 109 -10.12 14.22 -12.92
N GLU A 110 -10.88 14.88 -12.05
CA GLU A 110 -12.15 14.38 -11.48
C GLU A 110 -13.24 14.09 -12.53
N THR A 111 -13.04 14.50 -13.78
CA THR A 111 -13.96 14.31 -14.91
C THR A 111 -13.57 13.18 -15.86
N GLN A 112 -12.38 12.58 -15.70
CA GLN A 112 -11.97 11.41 -16.49
C GLN A 112 -12.12 10.14 -15.66
N GLU A 113 -13.18 9.40 -15.94
CA GLU A 113 -13.38 8.06 -15.39
C GLU A 113 -12.34 7.10 -15.95
N ALA A 114 -11.50 6.56 -15.07
CA ALA A 114 -10.64 5.43 -15.38
C ALA A 114 -11.13 4.18 -14.62
N ASP A 115 -11.09 3.03 -15.30
CA ASP A 115 -11.34 1.74 -14.66
C ASP A 115 -10.28 1.45 -13.61
N PHE A 116 -10.73 1.15 -12.40
CA PHE A 116 -9.92 0.53 -11.36
C PHE A 116 -10.26 -0.95 -11.28
N ASP A 117 -9.52 -1.74 -12.05
CA ASP A 117 -9.70 -3.19 -12.11
C ASP A 117 -9.09 -3.94 -10.93
N GLY A 118 -8.25 -3.27 -10.13
CA GLY A 118 -7.48 -3.89 -9.06
C GLY A 118 -6.43 -4.91 -9.55
N ASP A 119 -6.39 -5.24 -10.85
CA ASP A 119 -5.36 -6.09 -11.48
C ASP A 119 -3.97 -5.43 -11.44
N ALA A 120 -3.91 -4.11 -11.60
CA ALA A 120 -2.66 -3.34 -11.55
C ALA A 120 -2.08 -3.23 -10.12
N LEU A 121 -2.88 -3.48 -9.08
CA LEU A 121 -2.52 -3.14 -7.70
C LEU A 121 -2.99 -4.20 -6.71
N LEU A 122 -2.03 -4.95 -6.16
CA LEU A 122 -2.26 -5.77 -4.98
C LEU A 122 -2.66 -4.85 -3.82
N LEU A 123 -3.97 -4.77 -3.56
CA LEU A 123 -4.50 -3.99 -2.45
C LEU A 123 -3.83 -4.45 -1.14
N PRO A 124 -3.49 -3.50 -0.24
CA PRO A 124 -2.94 -3.83 1.08
C PRO A 124 -3.80 -4.85 1.81
N THR A 125 -3.17 -5.87 2.41
CA THR A 125 -3.89 -6.95 3.11
C THR A 125 -4.58 -6.48 4.39
N HIS A 126 -4.10 -5.38 4.99
CA HIS A 126 -4.67 -4.79 6.21
C HIS A 126 -5.37 -3.46 5.93
N LEU A 127 -5.82 -3.25 4.69
CA LEU A 127 -6.53 -2.04 4.31
C LEU A 127 -7.83 -1.89 5.12
N LYS A 128 -7.94 -0.78 5.84
CA LYS A 128 -9.14 -0.37 6.57
C LYS A 128 -9.96 0.65 5.83
N LYS A 129 -9.31 1.55 5.10
CA LYS A 129 -9.97 2.62 4.37
C LYS A 129 -9.48 2.69 2.93
N LEU A 130 -10.43 2.72 1.99
CA LEU A 130 -10.16 2.98 0.58
C LEU A 130 -10.97 4.18 0.08
N GLU A 131 -10.31 5.13 -0.56
CA GLU A 131 -10.93 6.34 -1.09
C GLU A 131 -10.50 6.59 -2.54
N LEU A 132 -11.48 6.63 -3.45
CA LEU A 132 -11.27 6.75 -4.90
C LEU A 132 -12.04 7.95 -5.49
N HIS A 133 -11.35 9.07 -5.76
CA HIS A 133 -11.98 10.31 -6.24
C HIS A 133 -12.13 10.41 -7.77
N GLY A 134 -11.33 9.70 -8.56
CA GLY A 134 -11.38 9.78 -10.03
C GLY A 134 -11.40 8.43 -10.72
N TYR A 135 -11.78 7.39 -9.98
CA TYR A 135 -11.72 6.01 -10.44
C TYR A 135 -13.05 5.32 -10.24
N ARG A 136 -13.50 4.61 -11.27
CA ARG A 136 -14.68 3.76 -11.19
C ARG A 136 -14.23 2.34 -10.89
N LEU A 137 -14.83 1.75 -9.87
CA LEU A 137 -14.45 0.41 -9.42
C LEU A 137 -15.12 -0.63 -10.32
N SER A 138 -14.37 -1.37 -11.13
CA SER A 138 -14.98 -2.39 -11.99
C SER A 138 -15.49 -3.57 -11.18
N SER A 139 -16.35 -4.41 -11.78
CA SER A 139 -16.85 -5.62 -11.11
C SER A 139 -15.73 -6.57 -10.68
N LEU A 140 -14.58 -6.57 -11.38
CA LEU A 140 -13.38 -7.30 -10.98
C LEU A 140 -12.74 -6.67 -9.73
N GLY A 141 -12.62 -5.34 -9.70
CA GLY A 141 -12.14 -4.59 -8.54
C GLY A 141 -12.98 -4.86 -7.29
N ILE A 142 -14.30 -4.98 -7.45
CA ILE A 142 -15.24 -5.30 -6.37
C ILE A 142 -15.05 -6.71 -5.84
N GLN A 143 -14.88 -7.69 -6.72
CA GLN A 143 -14.59 -9.07 -6.31
C GLN A 143 -13.31 -9.13 -5.47
N ARG A 144 -12.29 -8.35 -5.82
CA ARG A 144 -11.03 -8.27 -5.07
C ARG A 144 -11.22 -7.58 -3.72
N LEU A 145 -12.01 -6.50 -3.67
CA LEU A 145 -12.33 -5.82 -2.42
C LEU A 145 -13.15 -6.69 -1.48
N ALA A 146 -14.08 -7.49 -2.02
CA ALA A 146 -14.91 -8.41 -1.23
C ALA A 146 -14.10 -9.46 -0.46
N VAL A 147 -12.86 -9.74 -0.86
CA VAL A 147 -11.96 -10.66 -0.13
C VAL A 147 -11.26 -9.97 1.05
N GLN A 148 -11.26 -8.63 1.11
CA GLN A 148 -10.64 -7.87 2.20
C GLN A 148 -11.43 -8.04 3.49
N ARG A 149 -10.77 -8.57 4.53
CA ARG A 149 -11.40 -8.85 5.84
C ARG A 149 -11.35 -7.69 6.82
N HIS A 150 -10.63 -6.63 6.45
CA HIS A 150 -10.34 -5.51 7.34
C HIS A 150 -10.85 -4.17 6.80
N LEU A 151 -11.46 -4.15 5.61
CA LEU A 151 -11.94 -2.92 5.01
C LEU A 151 -13.20 -2.46 5.75
N GLU A 152 -13.06 -1.35 6.48
CA GLU A 152 -14.08 -0.74 7.34
C GLU A 152 -14.80 0.42 6.63
N GLU A 153 -14.07 1.19 5.81
CA GLU A 153 -14.55 2.41 5.15
C GLU A 153 -14.23 2.39 3.65
N LEU A 154 -15.26 2.49 2.81
CA LEU A 154 -15.13 2.59 1.35
C LEU A 154 -15.74 3.91 0.87
N LYS A 155 -14.95 4.70 0.14
CA LYS A 155 -15.42 5.94 -0.48
C LYS A 155 -15.24 5.90 -1.98
N LEU A 156 -16.34 6.10 -2.68
CA LEU A 156 -16.38 6.08 -4.14
C LEU A 156 -17.06 7.34 -4.65
N ARG A 157 -16.49 7.95 -5.69
CA ARG A 157 -17.18 9.02 -6.43
C ARG A 157 -18.17 8.48 -7.43
N PHE A 158 -17.74 7.50 -8.22
CA PHE A 158 -18.53 6.91 -9.29
C PHE A 158 -19.11 5.58 -8.81
N VAL A 159 -20.43 5.52 -8.73
CA VAL A 159 -21.17 4.34 -8.25
C VAL A 159 -22.25 3.89 -9.23
N ASP A 160 -22.62 4.71 -10.21
CA ASP A 160 -23.79 4.50 -11.05
C ASP A 160 -23.69 3.22 -11.90
N HIS A 161 -22.46 2.84 -12.24
CA HIS A 161 -22.13 1.65 -13.02
C HIS A 161 -22.18 0.34 -12.20
N LEU A 162 -22.27 0.43 -10.87
CA LEU A 162 -22.27 -0.75 -9.99
C LEU A 162 -23.54 -1.58 -10.19
N THR A 163 -23.38 -2.84 -10.57
CA THR A 163 -24.51 -3.75 -10.75
C THR A 163 -25.10 -4.20 -9.40
N ALA A 164 -26.27 -4.83 -9.42
CA ALA A 164 -26.84 -5.40 -8.20
C ALA A 164 -25.95 -6.50 -7.59
N GLU A 165 -25.28 -7.30 -8.44
CA GLU A 165 -24.35 -8.34 -7.99
C GLU A 165 -23.11 -7.73 -7.31
N ASP A 166 -22.62 -6.62 -7.85
CA ASP A 166 -21.49 -5.88 -7.28
C ASP A 166 -21.81 -5.33 -5.89
N LEU A 167 -22.99 -4.72 -5.74
CA LEU A 167 -23.47 -4.21 -4.46
C LEU A 167 -23.72 -5.35 -3.46
N GLN A 168 -24.21 -6.51 -3.92
CA GLN A 168 -24.38 -7.68 -3.07
C GLN A 168 -23.03 -8.17 -2.53
N LYS A 169 -21.97 -8.24 -3.35
CA LYS A 169 -20.63 -8.63 -2.89
C LYS A 169 -20.08 -7.69 -1.83
N LEU A 170 -20.31 -6.39 -1.98
CA LEU A 170 -19.96 -5.40 -0.94
C LEU A 170 -20.83 -5.60 0.31
N GLY A 171 -22.12 -5.93 0.14
CA GLY A 171 -23.06 -6.26 1.20
C GLY A 171 -22.71 -7.53 1.99
N GLU A 172 -21.98 -8.47 1.38
CA GLU A 172 -21.47 -9.68 2.03
C GLU A 172 -20.20 -9.42 2.87
N MET A 173 -19.62 -8.22 2.79
CA MET A 173 -18.46 -7.85 3.60
C MET A 173 -18.89 -7.47 5.01
N ASP A 174 -18.74 -8.40 5.96
CA ASP A 174 -18.98 -8.15 7.39
C ASP A 174 -18.12 -7.02 7.97
N SER A 175 -16.96 -6.77 7.36
CA SER A 175 -16.03 -5.73 7.83
C SER A 175 -16.44 -4.33 7.39
N LEU A 176 -17.24 -4.17 6.33
CA LEU A 176 -17.54 -2.88 5.74
C LEU A 176 -18.66 -2.19 6.54
N VAL A 177 -18.28 -1.17 7.31
CA VAL A 177 -19.19 -0.46 8.24
C VAL A 177 -19.55 0.93 7.72
N GLN A 178 -18.76 1.51 6.83
CA GLN A 178 -18.96 2.86 6.32
C GLN A 178 -18.82 2.89 4.80
N PHE A 179 -19.82 3.47 4.14
CA PHE A 179 -19.81 3.72 2.70
C PHE A 179 -20.10 5.20 2.44
N HIS A 180 -19.19 5.88 1.74
CA HIS A 180 -19.32 7.30 1.45
C HIS A 180 -19.38 7.55 -0.06
N PHE A 181 -20.34 8.37 -0.46
CA PHE A 181 -20.32 8.99 -1.77
C PHE A 181 -19.41 10.21 -1.73
N LEU A 182 -18.47 10.30 -2.67
CA LEU A 182 -17.59 11.47 -2.82
C LEU A 182 -18.14 12.52 -3.79
N GLY A 183 -19.15 12.14 -4.58
CA GLY A 183 -19.80 13.00 -5.57
C GLY A 183 -21.30 13.09 -5.36
N PRO A 184 -21.99 13.96 -6.12
CA PRO A 184 -23.44 14.03 -6.10
C PRO A 184 -24.03 12.69 -6.56
N VAL A 185 -25.02 12.19 -5.83
CA VAL A 185 -25.71 10.94 -6.11
C VAL A 185 -27.21 11.18 -6.05
N ASP A 186 -27.95 10.59 -6.99
CA ASP A 186 -29.40 10.69 -6.99
C ASP A 186 -30.05 9.84 -5.90
N GLU A 187 -31.30 10.16 -5.55
CA GLU A 187 -32.03 9.48 -4.48
C GLU A 187 -32.24 7.98 -4.79
N THR A 188 -32.41 7.63 -6.07
CA THR A 188 -32.61 6.23 -6.48
C THR A 188 -31.37 5.37 -6.25
N MET A 189 -30.20 5.92 -6.52
CA MET A 189 -28.93 5.25 -6.35
C MET A 189 -28.53 5.19 -4.87
N HIS A 190 -28.80 6.26 -4.11
CA HIS A 190 -28.65 6.25 -2.66
C HIS A 190 -29.45 5.12 -2.02
N LEU A 191 -30.74 5.03 -2.33
CA LEU A 191 -31.61 3.95 -1.84
C LEU A 191 -31.16 2.57 -2.33
N ARG A 192 -30.63 2.45 -3.56
CA ARG A 192 -30.13 1.17 -4.08
C ARG A 192 -28.94 0.66 -3.25
N VAL A 193 -28.02 1.55 -2.90
CA VAL A 193 -26.85 1.22 -2.07
C VAL A 193 -27.28 0.92 -0.63
N GLU A 194 -28.14 1.76 -0.04
CA GLU A 194 -28.64 1.57 1.32
C GLU A 194 -29.35 0.22 1.49
N ASN A 195 -30.18 -0.18 0.52
CA ASN A 195 -30.86 -1.48 0.56
C ASN A 195 -29.91 -2.67 0.36
N ALA A 196 -28.81 -2.49 -0.39
CA ALA A 196 -27.84 -3.55 -0.66
C ALA A 196 -26.79 -3.71 0.45
N LEU A 197 -26.56 -2.65 1.23
CA LEU A 197 -25.54 -2.58 2.29
C LEU A 197 -26.18 -2.21 3.64
N PRO A 198 -27.14 -3.01 4.16
CA PRO A 198 -27.88 -2.67 5.38
C PRO A 198 -27.02 -2.59 6.65
N GLN A 199 -25.82 -3.19 6.63
CA GLN A 199 -24.87 -3.13 7.73
C GLN A 199 -23.99 -1.88 7.73
N ALA A 200 -23.87 -1.20 6.57
CA ALA A 200 -23.00 -0.04 6.41
C ALA A 200 -23.77 1.25 6.64
N ASN A 201 -23.16 2.20 7.36
CA ASN A 201 -23.65 3.56 7.45
C ASN A 201 -23.35 4.28 6.13
N ILE A 202 -24.40 4.67 5.42
CA ILE A 202 -24.30 5.33 4.12
C ILE A 202 -24.26 6.85 4.33
N HIS A 203 -23.21 7.50 3.82
CA HIS A 203 -23.02 8.94 3.94
C HIS A 203 -22.99 9.61 2.56
N THR A 204 -23.76 10.68 2.42
CA THR A 204 -23.70 11.61 1.27
C THR A 204 -22.84 12.83 1.61
N PRO A 205 -22.20 13.46 0.61
CA PRO A 205 -21.43 14.69 0.80
C PRO A 205 -22.30 15.91 1.15
#